data_AF-A0AAV7KJN7-F1
#
_entry.id   AF-A0AAV7KJN7-F1
#
_cell.length_a   1.000
_cell.length_b   1.000
_cell.length_c   1.000
_cell.angle_alpha   90.00
_cell.angle_beta   90.00
_cell.angle_gamma   90.00
#
_symmetry.space_group_name_H-M   'P 1'
#
loop_
_entity.id
_entity.type
_entity.pdbx_description
1 polymer ?
#
loop_
_entity_poly.entity_id
_entity_poly.type
_entity_poly.pdbx_seq_one_letter_code
_entity_poly.pdbx_strand_id
1 'polypeptide(L)'
;MTLKAPARNTIMNIVKRMEEDGTVGDRKRKRPKKTVRTPENIQKIKKKLADSPHRATRRLSAETAISRGLEKRILNDDIGAFPYKYRSTKVKCIKSEEEGPICHVHFQED
;
A
#
# COMPACT_ATOMS: atom_id res chain seq x y z
N MET A 1 -3.52 37.92 -23.21
CA MET A 1 -4.15 36.69 -22.66
C MET A 1 -5.65 36.95 -22.54
N THR A 2 -6.47 36.32 -23.37
CA THR A 2 -7.93 36.48 -23.30
C THR A 2 -8.49 35.54 -22.23
N LEU A 3 -8.85 36.09 -21.06
CA LEU A 3 -9.57 35.34 -20.03
C LEU A 3 -11.00 35.13 -20.53
N LYS A 4 -11.30 33.91 -20.94
CA LYS A 4 -12.66 33.52 -21.33
C LYS A 4 -13.43 33.13 -20.07
N ALA A 5 -14.64 33.66 -19.92
CA ALA A 5 -15.49 33.36 -18.78
C ALA A 5 -15.74 31.84 -18.69
N PRO A 6 -15.67 31.25 -17.47
CA PRO A 6 -15.93 29.83 -17.29
C PRO A 6 -17.40 29.51 -17.60
N ALA A 7 -17.65 28.28 -18.06
CA ALA A 7 -19.01 27.80 -18.30
C ALA A 7 -19.81 27.78 -16.99
N ARG A 8 -21.14 28.01 -17.08
CA ARG A 8 -22.04 28.03 -15.92
C ARG A 8 -21.88 26.78 -15.02
N ASN A 9 -21.75 25.60 -15.62
CA ASN A 9 -21.59 24.35 -14.89
C ASN A 9 -20.29 24.31 -14.08
N THR A 10 -19.23 24.94 -14.58
CA THR A 10 -17.95 25.05 -13.86
C THR A 10 -18.11 25.92 -12.62
N ILE A 11 -18.82 27.05 -12.73
CA ILE A 11 -19.11 27.94 -11.60
C ILE A 11 -19.94 27.21 -10.54
N MET A 12 -21.02 26.52 -10.93
CA MET A 12 -21.87 25.76 -10.01
C MET A 12 -21.10 24.65 -9.30
N ASN A 13 -20.22 23.94 -10.01
CA ASN A 13 -19.36 22.91 -9.41
C ASN A 13 -18.36 23.49 -8.41
N ILE A 14 -17.82 24.68 -8.67
CA ILE A 14 -16.92 25.38 -7.75
C ILE A 14 -17.67 25.77 -6.48
N VAL A 15 -18.84 26.41 -6.60
CA VAL A 15 -19.68 26.80 -5.45
C VAL A 15 -20.02 25.57 -4.61
N LYS A 16 -20.49 24.50 -5.25
CA LYS A 16 -20.81 23.23 -4.57
C LYS A 16 -19.61 22.65 -3.81
N ARG A 17 -18.41 22.67 -4.39
CA ARG A 17 -17.19 22.19 -3.70
C ARG A 17 -16.79 23.09 -2.54
N MET A 18 -17.03 24.39 -2.66
CA MET A 18 -16.75 25.32 -1.57
C MET A 18 -17.69 25.13 -0.40
N GLU A 19 -18.97 24.86 -0.65
CA GLU A 19 -19.95 24.52 0.38
C GLU A 19 -19.68 23.14 1.03
N GLU A 20 -19.32 22.13 0.24
CA GLU A 20 -19.11 20.75 0.71
C GLU A 20 -17.74 20.54 1.37
N ASP A 21 -16.66 20.98 0.74
CA ASP A 21 -15.27 20.67 1.12
C ASP A 21 -14.52 21.90 1.67
N GLY A 22 -15.10 23.11 1.59
CA GLY A 22 -14.38 24.36 1.92
C GLY A 22 -13.28 24.73 0.93
N THR A 23 -13.25 24.09 -0.25
CA THR A 23 -12.16 24.26 -1.22
C THR A 23 -12.66 24.56 -2.63
N VAL A 24 -11.92 25.40 -3.35
CA VAL A 24 -12.18 25.74 -4.78
C VAL A 24 -11.46 24.74 -5.72
N GLY A 25 -10.51 23.98 -5.19
CA GLY A 25 -9.67 23.07 -5.95
C GLY A 25 -10.41 21.88 -6.55
N ASP A 26 -9.75 21.20 -7.50
CA ASP A 26 -10.25 19.94 -8.04
C ASP A 26 -10.14 18.81 -7.02
N ARG A 27 -11.22 18.01 -6.91
CA ARG A 27 -11.20 16.77 -6.12
C ARG A 27 -10.20 15.80 -6.73
N LYS A 28 -9.47 15.07 -5.88
CA LYS A 28 -8.62 13.96 -6.33
C LYS A 28 -9.50 12.95 -7.07
N ARG A 29 -9.15 12.68 -8.33
CA ARG A 29 -9.84 11.67 -9.15
C ARG A 29 -9.77 10.32 -8.44
N LYS A 30 -10.92 9.64 -8.26
CA LYS A 30 -10.97 8.29 -7.72
C LYS A 30 -10.21 7.36 -8.66
N ARG A 31 -9.08 6.83 -8.20
CA ARG A 31 -8.38 5.75 -8.92
C ARG A 31 -9.16 4.44 -8.73
N PRO A 32 -9.11 3.51 -9.69
CA PRO A 32 -9.66 2.17 -9.50
C PRO A 32 -9.10 1.54 -8.23
N LYS A 33 -9.98 0.90 -7.44
CA LYS A 33 -9.54 0.11 -6.28
C LYS A 33 -8.64 -1.02 -6.78
N LYS A 34 -7.51 -1.26 -6.10
CA LYS A 34 -6.62 -2.38 -6.44
C LYS A 34 -7.35 -3.69 -6.13
N THR A 35 -7.80 -4.41 -7.16
CA THR A 35 -8.68 -5.58 -7.00
C THR A 35 -8.04 -6.74 -6.25
N VAL A 36 -6.70 -6.86 -6.34
CA VAL A 36 -5.99 -8.05 -5.83
C VAL A 36 -5.21 -7.78 -4.53
N ARG A 37 -4.81 -6.53 -4.25
CA ARG A 37 -4.19 -6.13 -2.96
C ARG A 37 -5.26 -5.85 -1.90
N THR A 38 -6.04 -6.85 -1.57
CA THR A 38 -7.02 -6.77 -0.47
C THR A 38 -6.31 -6.84 0.89
N PRO A 39 -6.88 -6.23 1.95
CA PRO A 39 -6.30 -6.33 3.30
C PRO A 39 -6.19 -7.79 3.77
N GLU A 40 -7.13 -8.65 3.38
CA GLU A 40 -7.11 -10.08 3.67
C GLU A 40 -5.86 -10.77 3.10
N ASN A 41 -5.53 -10.52 1.82
CA ASN A 41 -4.34 -11.09 1.19
C ASN A 41 -3.05 -10.60 1.85
N ILE A 42 -3.01 -9.32 2.27
CA ILE A 42 -1.87 -8.76 3.00
C ILE A 42 -1.70 -9.47 4.35
N GLN A 43 -2.79 -9.66 5.10
CA GLN A 43 -2.76 -10.36 6.38
C GLN A 43 -2.33 -11.83 6.24
N LYS A 44 -2.83 -12.53 5.20
CA LYS A 44 -2.45 -13.92 4.92
C LYS A 44 -0.95 -14.07 4.69
N ILE A 45 -0.35 -13.16 3.91
CA ILE A 45 1.10 -13.12 3.66
C ILE A 45 1.85 -12.75 4.94
N LYS A 46 1.40 -11.75 5.70
CA LYS A 46 2.02 -11.36 6.98
C LYS A 46 2.07 -12.52 7.97
N LYS A 47 0.98 -13.28 8.13
CA LYS A 47 0.92 -14.44 9.02
C LYS A 47 1.95 -15.49 8.62
N LYS A 48 1.99 -15.87 7.34
CA LYS A 48 2.93 -16.86 6.82
C LYS A 48 4.40 -16.42 6.93
N LEU A 49 4.66 -15.12 6.78
CA LEU A 49 6.00 -14.56 6.94
C LEU A 49 6.43 -14.52 8.42
N ALA A 50 5.50 -14.28 9.34
CA ALA A 50 5.75 -14.36 10.77
C ALA A 50 6.08 -15.80 11.21
N ASP A 51 5.38 -16.79 10.65
CA ASP A 51 5.65 -18.22 10.93
C ASP A 51 7.04 -18.64 10.42
N SER A 52 7.44 -18.16 9.23
CA SER A 52 8.74 -18.51 8.62
C SER A 52 9.28 -17.34 7.80
N PRO A 53 10.15 -16.50 8.37
CA PRO A 53 10.63 -15.29 7.71
C PRO A 53 11.59 -15.57 6.54
N HIS A 54 12.13 -16.77 6.44
CA HIS A 54 13.14 -17.16 5.42
C HIS A 54 12.54 -17.95 4.27
N ARG A 55 11.20 -17.98 4.15
CA ARG A 55 10.53 -18.77 3.14
C ARG A 55 10.69 -18.13 1.76
N ALA A 56 11.03 -18.97 0.77
CA ALA A 56 11.09 -18.53 -0.62
C ALA A 56 9.72 -18.08 -1.13
N THR A 57 9.66 -16.94 -1.83
CA THR A 57 8.44 -16.38 -2.46
C THR A 57 7.71 -17.40 -3.32
N ARG A 58 8.44 -18.30 -4.01
CA ARG A 58 7.80 -19.36 -4.80
C ARG A 58 6.93 -20.29 -3.93
N ARG A 59 7.43 -20.71 -2.76
CA ARG A 59 6.66 -21.57 -1.85
C ARG A 59 5.51 -20.81 -1.21
N LEU A 60 5.76 -19.56 -0.82
CA LEU A 60 4.76 -18.70 -0.22
C LEU A 60 3.58 -18.41 -1.19
N SER A 61 3.85 -18.25 -2.49
CA SER A 61 2.81 -18.08 -3.52
C SER A 61 1.91 -19.31 -3.66
N ALA A 62 2.52 -20.50 -3.66
CA ALA A 62 1.81 -21.76 -3.81
C ALA A 62 0.88 -22.01 -2.62
N GLU A 63 1.34 -21.72 -1.40
CA GLU A 63 0.54 -21.91 -0.19
C GLU A 63 -0.56 -20.85 -0.01
N THR A 64 -0.33 -19.64 -0.50
CA THR A 64 -1.32 -18.56 -0.36
C THR A 64 -2.32 -18.53 -1.50
N ALA A 65 -2.07 -19.29 -2.59
CA ALA A 65 -2.80 -19.25 -3.86
C ALA A 65 -2.81 -17.86 -4.50
N ILE A 66 -1.77 -17.06 -4.23
CA ILE A 66 -1.60 -15.71 -4.75
C ILE A 66 -0.57 -15.73 -5.88
N SER A 67 -0.78 -14.92 -6.91
CA SER A 67 0.21 -14.82 -7.98
C SER A 67 1.54 -14.27 -7.45
N ARG A 68 2.66 -14.86 -7.90
CA ARG A 68 4.02 -14.44 -7.51
C ARG A 68 4.28 -12.94 -7.70
N GLY A 69 3.72 -12.37 -8.77
CA GLY A 69 3.85 -10.96 -9.07
C GLY A 69 3.15 -10.06 -8.04
N LEU A 70 1.98 -10.46 -7.55
CA LEU A 70 1.27 -9.76 -6.49
C LEU A 70 1.98 -9.92 -5.15
N GLU A 71 2.40 -11.13 -4.81
CA GLU A 71 3.06 -11.40 -3.53
C GLU A 71 4.35 -10.61 -3.41
N LYS A 72 5.22 -10.60 -4.44
CA LYS A 72 6.43 -9.76 -4.47
C LYS A 72 6.11 -8.28 -4.26
N ARG A 73 5.01 -7.83 -4.86
CA ARG A 73 4.48 -6.48 -4.76
C ARG A 73 3.96 -6.15 -3.35
N ILE A 74 3.34 -7.09 -2.66
CA ILE A 74 2.87 -6.93 -1.28
C ILE A 74 4.06 -6.94 -0.31
N LEU A 75 5.01 -7.86 -0.53
CA LEU A 75 6.24 -7.94 0.25
C LEU A 75 7.03 -6.64 0.17
N ASN A 76 7.28 -6.12 -1.04
CA ASN A 76 8.07 -4.90 -1.22
C ASN A 76 7.34 -3.63 -0.76
N ASP A 77 6.09 -3.41 -1.19
CA ASP A 77 5.43 -2.11 -1.03
C ASP A 77 4.63 -1.98 0.28
N ASP A 78 4.02 -3.08 0.74
CA ASP A 78 3.06 -3.06 1.85
C ASP A 78 3.67 -3.61 3.15
N ILE A 79 4.70 -4.46 3.06
CA ILE A 79 5.40 -5.08 4.20
C ILE A 79 6.85 -4.57 4.35
N GLY A 80 7.48 -4.07 3.28
CA GLY A 80 8.88 -3.64 3.30
C GLY A 80 9.90 -4.77 3.34
N ALA A 81 9.50 -6.01 3.03
CA ALA A 81 10.38 -7.17 2.93
C ALA A 81 10.90 -7.32 1.49
N PHE A 82 12.21 -7.45 1.32
CA PHE A 82 12.87 -7.55 0.01
C PHE A 82 13.41 -8.97 -0.25
N PRO A 83 12.69 -9.82 -1.02
CA PRO A 83 13.03 -11.24 -1.15
C PRO A 83 14.42 -11.53 -1.74
N TYR A 84 14.96 -10.59 -2.51
CA TYR A 84 16.26 -10.71 -3.17
C TYR A 84 17.44 -10.32 -2.25
N LYS A 85 17.18 -9.67 -1.12
CA LYS A 85 18.19 -9.31 -0.10
C LYS A 85 18.29 -10.40 0.98
N TYR A 86 18.23 -11.66 0.56
CA TYR A 86 18.12 -12.85 1.43
C TYR A 86 19.33 -13.08 2.36
N ARG A 87 20.45 -12.37 2.13
CA ARG A 87 21.63 -12.41 3.00
C ARG A 87 21.34 -11.51 4.24
N SER A 88 21.11 -12.16 5.39
CA SER A 88 21.14 -11.63 6.78
C SER A 88 20.03 -10.71 7.32
N THR A 89 18.82 -10.64 6.75
CA THR A 89 17.72 -9.91 7.42
C THR A 89 16.85 -10.83 8.29
N LYS A 90 17.05 -10.80 9.61
CA LYS A 90 16.07 -11.30 10.59
C LYS A 90 14.83 -10.39 10.55
N VAL A 91 13.79 -10.76 9.81
CA VAL A 91 12.52 -10.01 9.79
C VAL A 91 11.85 -10.21 11.15
N LYS A 92 12.01 -9.24 12.06
CA LYS A 92 11.34 -9.24 13.35
C LYS A 92 10.03 -8.44 13.20
N CYS A 93 8.90 -9.14 13.15
CA CYS A 93 7.60 -8.48 13.27
C CYS A 93 7.44 -8.00 14.71
N ILE A 94 7.70 -6.72 14.97
CA ILE A 94 7.40 -6.09 16.24
C ILE A 94 5.89 -5.78 16.24
N LYS A 95 5.17 -6.19 17.28
CA LYS A 95 3.83 -5.67 17.56
C LYS A 95 4.03 -4.30 18.21
N SER A 96 3.56 -3.21 17.60
CA SER A 96 3.48 -1.90 18.27
C SER A 96 2.08 -1.35 18.08
N GLU A 97 1.42 -1.03 19.18
CA GLU A 97 -0.02 -0.79 19.27
C GLU A 97 -0.47 0.64 18.95
N GLU A 98 0.39 1.64 18.77
CA GLU A 98 -0.10 3.04 18.79
C GLU A 98 0.22 3.96 17.61
N GLU A 99 1.11 3.61 16.68
CA GLU A 99 1.25 4.37 15.43
C GLU A 99 1.40 3.39 14.27
N GLY A 100 0.62 3.60 13.19
CA GLY A 100 0.39 2.62 12.11
C GLY A 100 1.66 1.92 11.60
N PRO A 101 1.56 0.67 11.10
CA PRO A 101 2.70 -0.23 10.97
C PRO A 101 3.69 0.24 9.90
N ILE A 102 4.69 1.02 10.32
CA ILE A 102 5.92 1.24 9.57
C ILE A 102 6.87 0.12 9.97
N CYS A 103 7.10 -0.81 9.04
CA CYS A 103 8.07 -1.88 9.25
C CYS A 103 9.49 -1.30 9.19
N HIS A 104 10.06 -0.97 10.35
CA HIS A 104 11.47 -0.63 10.47
C HIS A 104 12.32 -1.90 10.31
N VAL A 105 13.12 -1.94 9.24
CA VAL A 105 14.14 -2.98 9.03
C VAL A 105 15.31 -2.66 9.95
N HIS A 106 15.38 -3.31 11.11
CA HIS A 106 16.56 -3.24 11.96
C HIS A 106 17.65 -4.17 11.41
N PHE A 107 18.78 -3.57 11.01
CA PHE A 107 20.01 -4.26 10.65
C PHE A 107 20.83 -4.39 11.94
N GLN A 108 21.06 -5.61 12.41
CA GLN A 108 22.05 -5.86 13.48
C GLN A 108 23.34 -6.31 12.79
N GLU A 109 24.43 -5.56 13.02
CA GLU A 109 25.78 -6.05 12.79
C GLU A 109 26.28 -6.79 14.05
N ASP A 110 27.18 -7.75 13.79
CA ASP A 110 27.89 -8.71 14.67
C ASP A 110 27.18 -10.03 15.06
#